data_AF-A0A9D6L0T2-F1
#
_entry.id   AF-A0A9D6L0T2-F1
#
_cell.length_a   1.000
_cell.length_b   1.000
_cell.length_c   1.000
_cell.angle_alpha   90.00
_cell.angle_beta   90.00
_cell.angle_gamma   90.00
#
_symmetry.space_group_name_H-M   'P 1'
#
loop_
_entity.id
_entity.type
_entity.pdbx_description
1 polymer ?
#
loop_
_entity_poly.entity_id
_entity_poly.type
_entity_poly.pdbx_seq_one_letter_code
_entity_poly.pdbx_strand_id
1 'polypeptide(L)'
;MGKGQERDFWGIDEDVAAFAQFIVTYISRNDRWNSPKFLLGESYGTFRSAALGNYLQSRDSVHLNGICLISSVLDLATLTFGAGDDRPYIFYLPSYAAVAWYHKALKNRPGDMLAFVEEARQYAQGEYATALYKGAKLSATEKAAVAKRLSYFTGLSEDYLLKANLRVTLGQFNVELMRSRGLTSGRIDARFTGYTRNLLSESAQGDPEGPAVGGVFTALINAYNHDELKFGKDRVYHNSASVGGNWNWRRGAPGGPGGGGFFPGAPNTQNDLAQAMITNPRLLVQVENGYYDMATPFFATEFTFTHLGLPADLQKNIKLNYYDAGHMMYLQDSDRVSLHNHVAEFIDRATKP
;
A
#
# COMPACT_ATOMS: atom_id res chain seq x y z
N MET A 1 -2.59 -25.17 22.91
CA MET A 1 -3.12 -24.17 21.97
C MET A 1 -4.49 -23.72 22.48
N GLY A 2 -4.90 -22.47 22.24
CA GLY A 2 -6.17 -21.92 22.72
C GLY A 2 -7.40 -22.56 22.05
N LYS A 3 -8.61 -22.24 22.53
CA LYS A 3 -9.90 -22.74 22.02
C LYS A 3 -10.42 -22.00 20.76
N GLY A 4 -9.72 -20.96 20.29
CA GLY A 4 -10.17 -20.13 19.17
C GLY A 4 -10.16 -20.88 17.84
N GLN A 5 -11.12 -20.57 16.98
CA GLN A 5 -11.25 -21.09 15.61
C GLN A 5 -10.81 -20.04 14.60
N GLU A 6 -10.47 -20.44 13.38
CA GLU A 6 -9.99 -19.54 12.32
C GLU A 6 -10.91 -18.33 12.09
N ARG A 7 -12.24 -18.54 12.08
CA ARG A 7 -13.25 -17.48 11.94
C ARG A 7 -13.23 -16.42 13.05
N ASP A 8 -12.64 -16.72 14.20
CA ASP A 8 -12.51 -15.78 15.31
C ASP A 8 -11.37 -14.77 15.06
N PHE A 9 -10.57 -14.99 14.01
CA PHE A 9 -9.40 -14.18 13.66
C PHE A 9 -9.38 -13.75 12.18
N TRP A 10 -10.06 -14.47 11.30
CA TRP A 10 -9.97 -14.28 9.84
C TRP A 10 -11.02 -13.32 9.31
N GLY A 11 -10.82 -12.05 9.60
CA GLY A 11 -11.65 -10.97 9.09
C GLY A 11 -11.17 -9.63 9.59
N ILE A 12 -11.62 -8.54 8.96
CA ILE A 12 -11.13 -7.20 9.33
C ILE A 12 -11.42 -6.89 10.81
N ASP A 13 -12.65 -7.15 11.26
CA ASP A 13 -13.08 -6.81 12.61
C ASP A 13 -12.58 -7.84 13.64
N GLU A 14 -12.54 -9.10 13.26
CA GLU A 14 -12.08 -10.23 14.06
C GLU A 14 -10.57 -10.10 14.36
N ASP A 15 -9.78 -9.76 13.33
CA ASP A 15 -8.35 -9.47 13.44
C ASP A 15 -8.07 -8.26 14.35
N VAL A 16 -8.80 -7.15 14.15
CA VAL A 16 -8.68 -5.96 15.00
C VAL A 16 -8.99 -6.30 16.47
N ALA A 17 -10.08 -7.03 16.74
CA ALA A 17 -10.45 -7.41 18.09
C ALA A 17 -9.40 -8.32 18.75
N ALA A 18 -8.83 -9.27 18.00
CA ALA A 18 -7.79 -10.16 18.51
C ALA A 18 -6.51 -9.41 18.86
N PHE A 19 -6.05 -8.50 18.00
CA PHE A 19 -4.86 -7.68 18.27
C PHE A 19 -5.09 -6.68 19.41
N ALA A 20 -6.28 -6.08 19.51
CA ALA A 20 -6.63 -5.21 20.63
C ALA A 20 -6.57 -5.96 21.97
N GLN A 21 -7.17 -7.16 22.02
CA GLN A 21 -7.11 -8.03 23.20
C GLN A 21 -5.67 -8.36 23.59
N PHE A 22 -4.83 -8.70 22.61
CA PHE A 22 -3.41 -8.97 22.86
C PHE A 22 -2.69 -7.75 23.45
N ILE A 23 -2.86 -6.58 22.84
CA ILE A 23 -2.22 -5.33 23.27
C ILE A 23 -2.65 -4.96 24.70
N VAL A 24 -3.95 -4.93 24.99
CA VAL A 24 -4.49 -4.59 26.32
C VAL A 24 -3.98 -5.58 27.38
N THR A 25 -3.95 -6.87 27.05
CA THR A 25 -3.40 -7.91 27.93
C THR A 25 -1.90 -7.69 28.18
N TYR A 26 -1.13 -7.39 27.13
CA TYR A 26 0.31 -7.18 27.22
C TYR A 26 0.63 -5.96 28.08
N ILE A 27 0.01 -4.80 27.82
CA ILE A 27 0.30 -3.58 28.59
C ILE A 27 -0.10 -3.72 30.07
N SER A 28 -1.16 -4.47 30.36
CA SER A 28 -1.61 -4.73 31.73
C SER A 28 -0.67 -5.66 32.48
N ARG A 29 -0.19 -6.73 31.82
CA ARG A 29 0.73 -7.70 32.46
C ARG A 29 2.15 -7.17 32.66
N ASN A 30 2.52 -6.09 31.98
CA ASN A 30 3.88 -5.56 31.97
C ASN A 30 3.96 -4.12 32.54
N ASP A 31 2.89 -3.63 33.19
CA ASP A 31 2.82 -2.30 33.80
C ASP A 31 3.15 -1.16 32.81
N ARG A 32 2.69 -1.28 31.56
CA ARG A 32 2.98 -0.33 30.46
C ARG A 32 1.82 0.60 30.11
N TRP A 33 0.81 0.71 30.97
CA TRP A 33 -0.34 1.60 30.74
C TRP A 33 0.06 3.05 30.46
N ASN A 34 1.09 3.57 31.15
CA ASN A 34 1.58 4.94 30.95
C ASN A 34 2.76 5.06 29.97
N SER A 35 3.17 3.97 29.32
CA SER A 35 4.22 4.05 28.30
C SER A 35 3.70 4.76 27.04
N PRO A 36 4.56 5.48 26.30
CA PRO A 36 4.23 5.90 24.95
C PRO A 36 3.92 4.67 24.07
N LYS A 37 2.88 4.78 23.23
CA LYS A 37 2.40 3.65 22.41
C LYS A 37 2.34 4.04 20.95
N PHE A 38 2.85 3.13 20.12
CA PHE A 38 2.89 3.29 18.68
C PHE A 38 2.36 2.03 18.00
N LEU A 39 1.65 2.21 16.89
CA LEU A 39 1.40 1.14 15.94
C LEU A 39 2.32 1.35 14.73
N LEU A 40 2.96 0.28 14.27
CA LEU A 40 3.67 0.24 13.00
C LEU A 40 3.08 -0.89 12.18
N GLY A 41 2.58 -0.56 11.00
CA GLY A 41 2.01 -1.52 10.06
C GLY A 41 2.62 -1.36 8.68
N GLU A 42 2.78 -2.48 7.97
CA GLU A 42 3.20 -2.52 6.57
C GLU A 42 2.10 -3.12 5.70
N SER A 43 1.83 -2.56 4.52
CA SER A 43 0.87 -3.13 3.57
C SER A 43 -0.54 -3.26 4.17
N TYR A 44 -1.16 -4.45 4.16
CA TYR A 44 -2.39 -4.70 4.91
C TYR A 44 -2.30 -4.36 6.42
N GLY A 45 -1.10 -4.41 6.99
CA GLY A 45 -0.84 -3.93 8.35
C GLY A 45 -1.16 -2.45 8.54
N THR A 46 -1.11 -1.61 7.49
CA THR A 46 -1.56 -0.21 7.56
C THR A 46 -3.07 -0.11 7.70
N PHE A 47 -3.78 -0.91 6.91
CA PHE A 47 -5.24 -1.05 6.96
C PHE A 47 -5.68 -1.50 8.37
N ARG A 48 -5.02 -2.53 8.91
CA ARG A 48 -5.21 -2.97 10.30
C ARG A 48 -4.92 -1.86 11.30
N SER A 49 -3.78 -1.16 11.16
CA SER A 49 -3.34 -0.15 12.13
C SER A 49 -4.32 1.02 12.26
N ALA A 50 -4.94 1.44 11.15
CA ALA A 50 -6.00 2.45 11.16
C ALA A 50 -7.22 1.99 11.97
N ALA A 51 -7.75 0.80 11.66
CA ALA A 51 -8.91 0.23 12.38
C ALA A 51 -8.60 -0.06 13.86
N LEU A 52 -7.44 -0.65 14.13
CA LEU A 52 -6.98 -0.98 15.48
C LEU A 52 -6.74 0.26 16.33
N GLY A 53 -6.16 1.32 15.75
CA GLY A 53 -5.97 2.60 16.43
C GLY A 53 -7.29 3.21 16.88
N ASN A 54 -8.30 3.21 16.01
CA ASN A 54 -9.64 3.65 16.37
C ASN A 54 -10.26 2.77 17.46
N TYR A 55 -10.18 1.45 17.31
CA TYR A 55 -10.74 0.48 18.26
C TYR A 55 -10.15 0.66 19.67
N LEU A 56 -8.82 0.70 19.79
CA LEU A 56 -8.12 0.86 21.06
C LEU A 56 -8.51 2.16 21.77
N GLN A 57 -8.59 3.27 21.03
CA GLN A 57 -8.93 4.57 21.61
C GLN A 57 -10.40 4.66 22.02
N SER A 58 -11.31 4.21 21.15
CA SER A 58 -12.76 4.39 21.35
C SER A 58 -13.37 3.38 22.33
N ARG A 59 -12.83 2.16 22.38
CA ARG A 59 -13.40 1.07 23.17
C ARG A 59 -12.60 0.76 24.44
N ASP A 60 -11.28 0.69 24.32
CA ASP A 60 -10.41 0.25 25.42
C ASP A 60 -9.76 1.42 26.18
N SER A 61 -10.03 2.67 25.76
CA SER A 61 -9.40 3.89 26.31
C SER A 61 -7.86 3.84 26.26
N VAL A 62 -7.29 3.10 25.30
CA VAL A 62 -5.85 3.02 25.07
C VAL A 62 -5.47 4.03 24.00
N HIS A 63 -4.96 5.19 24.44
CA HIS A 63 -4.51 6.24 23.54
C HIS A 63 -3.12 5.95 22.97
N LEU A 64 -2.93 6.30 21.69
CA LEU A 64 -1.68 6.15 20.96
C LEU A 64 -0.97 7.50 20.81
N ASN A 65 0.35 7.48 20.83
CA ASN A 65 1.18 8.64 20.49
C ASN A 65 1.32 8.80 18.98
N GLY A 66 1.43 7.68 18.26
CA GLY A 66 1.56 7.71 16.82
C GLY A 66 1.23 6.41 16.11
N ILE A 67 0.95 6.54 14.82
CA ILE A 67 0.80 5.41 13.89
C ILE A 67 1.77 5.62 12.71
N CYS A 68 2.66 4.65 12.47
CA CYS A 68 3.56 4.60 11.32
C CYS A 68 3.07 3.57 10.30
N LEU A 69 2.96 3.97 9.04
CA LEU A 69 2.33 3.21 7.97
C LEU A 69 3.31 3.07 6.80
N ILE A 70 3.89 1.88 6.65
CA ILE A 70 4.83 1.56 5.58
C ILE A 70 4.03 0.99 4.40
N SER A 71 4.17 1.58 3.21
CA SER A 71 3.48 1.14 1.99
C SER A 71 1.98 0.98 2.19
N SER A 72 1.33 2.14 2.36
CA SER A 72 0.01 2.22 2.94
C SER A 72 -1.13 2.04 1.94
N VAL A 73 -2.10 1.20 2.35
CA VAL A 73 -3.45 1.16 1.80
C VAL A 73 -4.49 1.23 2.92
N LEU A 74 -5.44 2.17 2.81
CA LEU A 74 -6.61 2.25 3.68
C LEU A 74 -7.93 2.09 2.94
N ASP A 75 -7.93 2.20 1.60
CA ASP A 75 -9.09 1.96 0.74
C ASP A 75 -8.71 0.96 -0.37
N LEU A 76 -9.24 -0.25 -0.30
CA LEU A 76 -8.91 -1.29 -1.29
C LEU A 76 -9.47 -0.99 -2.68
N ALA A 77 -10.45 -0.08 -2.83
CA ALA A 77 -10.93 0.33 -4.14
C ALA A 77 -9.83 1.05 -4.95
N THR A 78 -8.94 1.78 -4.27
CA THR A 78 -7.85 2.54 -4.92
C THR A 78 -6.85 1.65 -5.66
N LEU A 79 -6.83 0.34 -5.35
CA LEU A 79 -5.94 -0.66 -5.93
C LEU A 79 -6.66 -1.68 -6.80
N THR A 80 -7.99 -1.58 -6.92
CA THR A 80 -8.83 -2.57 -7.57
C THR A 80 -9.34 -2.04 -8.89
N PHE A 81 -8.87 -2.60 -10.01
CA PHE A 81 -9.30 -2.25 -11.37
C PHE A 81 -10.73 -2.75 -11.68
N GLY A 82 -11.73 -2.23 -10.95
CA GLY A 82 -13.14 -2.59 -11.09
C GLY A 82 -13.76 -2.03 -12.37
N ALA A 83 -14.81 -2.70 -12.86
CA ALA A 83 -15.56 -2.22 -14.02
C ALA A 83 -16.17 -0.83 -13.73
N GLY A 84 -15.83 0.16 -14.56
CA GLY A 84 -16.33 1.53 -14.43
C GLY A 84 -15.63 2.38 -13.36
N ASP A 85 -14.65 1.83 -12.63
CA ASP A 85 -13.84 2.62 -11.69
C ASP A 85 -12.52 3.02 -12.36
N ASP A 86 -12.42 4.31 -12.71
CA ASP A 86 -11.24 4.85 -13.40
C ASP A 86 -10.11 5.27 -12.46
N ARG A 87 -10.37 5.33 -11.15
CA ARG A 87 -9.41 5.85 -10.15
C ARG A 87 -8.10 5.07 -10.11
N PRO A 88 -8.08 3.72 -10.09
CA PRO A 88 -6.82 2.97 -10.06
C PRO A 88 -5.92 3.28 -11.26
N TYR A 89 -6.48 3.45 -12.47
CA TYR A 89 -5.65 3.77 -13.64
C TYR A 89 -4.95 5.12 -13.49
N ILE A 90 -5.65 6.11 -12.91
CA ILE A 90 -5.09 7.43 -12.59
C ILE A 90 -3.99 7.29 -11.51
N PHE A 91 -4.26 6.54 -10.44
CA PHE A 91 -3.36 6.40 -9.31
C PHE A 91 -2.06 5.65 -9.65
N TYR A 92 -2.12 4.71 -10.58
CA TYR A 92 -0.94 3.93 -10.96
C TYR A 92 0.00 4.68 -11.93
N LEU A 93 -0.48 5.68 -12.66
CA LEU A 93 0.29 6.33 -13.72
C LEU A 93 1.63 6.94 -13.23
N PRO A 94 1.69 7.65 -12.10
CA PRO A 94 2.97 8.19 -11.62
C PRO A 94 3.99 7.11 -11.24
N SER A 95 3.54 5.99 -10.66
CA SER A 95 4.42 4.87 -10.34
C SER A 95 4.85 4.12 -11.60
N TYR A 96 3.97 3.95 -12.60
CA TYR A 96 4.38 3.46 -13.93
C TYR A 96 5.46 4.33 -14.57
N ALA A 97 5.37 5.66 -14.42
CA ALA A 97 6.39 6.57 -14.91
C ALA A 97 7.74 6.37 -14.22
N ALA A 98 7.75 6.26 -12.90
CA ALA A 98 8.97 5.95 -12.14
C ALA A 98 9.61 4.63 -12.60
N VAL A 99 8.80 3.58 -12.75
CA VAL A 99 9.26 2.25 -13.17
C VAL A 99 9.80 2.26 -14.61
N ALA A 100 9.11 2.92 -15.54
CA ALA A 100 9.57 3.03 -16.93
C ALA A 100 10.89 3.82 -17.03
N TRP A 101 11.05 4.86 -16.19
CA TRP A 101 12.29 5.61 -16.06
C TRP A 101 13.44 4.74 -15.52
N TYR A 102 13.19 3.97 -14.47
CA TYR A 102 14.16 3.07 -13.84
C TYR A 102 14.68 2.02 -14.82
N HIS A 103 13.76 1.36 -15.55
CA HIS A 103 14.10 0.31 -16.52
C HIS A 103 14.66 0.82 -17.85
N LYS A 104 14.84 2.15 -17.99
CA LYS A 104 15.28 2.80 -19.23
C LYS A 104 14.40 2.40 -20.43
N ALA A 105 13.10 2.31 -20.22
CA ALA A 105 12.13 1.93 -21.24
C ALA A 105 11.65 3.13 -22.09
N LEU A 106 11.90 4.35 -21.61
CA LEU A 106 11.48 5.58 -22.28
C LEU A 106 12.43 5.94 -23.43
N LYS A 107 11.87 6.26 -24.61
CA LYS A 107 12.64 6.70 -25.80
C LYS A 107 13.48 7.96 -25.52
N ASN A 108 12.88 8.94 -24.83
CA ASN A 108 13.51 10.21 -24.47
C ASN A 108 13.50 10.35 -22.94
N ARG A 109 14.21 9.48 -22.24
CA ARG A 109 14.23 9.45 -20.78
C ARG A 109 14.77 10.77 -20.19
N PRO A 110 14.00 11.51 -19.37
CA PRO A 110 14.49 12.71 -18.69
C PRO A 110 15.65 12.43 -17.73
N GLY A 111 16.49 13.44 -17.46
CA GLY A 111 17.63 13.30 -16.54
C GLY A 111 17.25 13.26 -15.05
N ASP A 112 16.14 13.93 -14.69
CA ASP A 112 15.62 14.01 -13.33
C ASP A 112 14.35 13.13 -13.21
N MET A 113 14.43 12.08 -12.38
CA MET A 113 13.34 11.15 -12.14
C MET A 113 12.19 11.81 -11.36
N LEU A 114 12.50 12.62 -10.35
CA LEU A 114 11.49 13.21 -9.47
C LEU A 114 10.68 14.27 -10.21
N ALA A 115 11.33 15.11 -11.01
CA ALA A 115 10.64 16.09 -11.85
C ALA A 115 9.72 15.41 -12.89
N PHE A 116 10.15 14.27 -13.44
CA PHE A 116 9.34 13.50 -14.38
C PHE A 116 8.13 12.83 -13.72
N VAL A 117 8.30 12.27 -12.52
CA VAL A 117 7.19 11.71 -11.72
C VAL A 117 6.20 12.80 -11.33
N GLU A 118 6.66 14.00 -10.99
CA GLU A 118 5.76 15.14 -10.72
C GLU A 118 4.97 15.56 -11.97
N GLU A 119 5.60 15.58 -13.15
CA GLU A 119 4.88 15.80 -14.41
C GLU A 119 3.79 14.74 -14.62
N ALA A 120 4.08 13.47 -14.31
CA ALA A 120 3.13 12.37 -14.41
C ALA A 120 1.96 12.52 -13.42
N ARG A 121 2.21 12.99 -12.18
CA ARG A 121 1.15 13.29 -11.19
C ARG A 121 0.20 14.36 -11.69
N GLN A 122 0.74 15.47 -12.19
CA GLN A 122 -0.07 16.58 -12.71
C GLN A 122 -0.92 16.13 -13.90
N TYR A 123 -0.34 15.36 -14.82
CA TYR A 123 -1.07 14.80 -15.95
C TYR A 123 -2.15 13.81 -15.51
N ALA A 124 -1.84 12.93 -14.54
CA ALA A 124 -2.76 11.94 -14.00
C ALA A 124 -4.02 12.59 -13.43
N GLN A 125 -3.88 13.57 -12.53
CA GLN A 125 -5.01 14.24 -11.87
C GLN A 125 -5.75 15.24 -12.77
N GLY A 126 -5.14 15.69 -13.86
CA GLY A 126 -5.71 16.65 -14.79
C GLY A 126 -6.26 16.00 -16.06
N GLU A 127 -5.48 16.09 -17.13
CA GLU A 127 -5.89 15.71 -18.49
C GLU A 127 -6.26 14.23 -18.60
N TYR A 128 -5.53 13.33 -17.93
CA TYR A 128 -5.82 11.90 -18.00
C TYR A 128 -7.13 11.55 -17.29
N ALA A 129 -7.33 12.03 -16.06
CA ALA A 129 -8.60 11.88 -15.34
C ALA A 129 -9.78 12.43 -16.15
N THR A 130 -9.61 13.61 -16.75
CA THR A 130 -10.63 14.24 -17.62
C THR A 130 -10.94 13.39 -18.85
N ALA A 131 -9.92 12.81 -19.48
CA ALA A 131 -10.10 11.94 -20.63
C ALA A 131 -10.84 10.65 -20.29
N LEU A 132 -10.49 10.01 -19.17
CA LEU A 132 -11.19 8.80 -18.70
C LEU A 132 -12.66 9.10 -18.37
N TYR A 133 -12.92 10.21 -17.68
CA TYR A 133 -14.28 10.65 -17.31
C TYR A 133 -15.19 10.90 -18.52
N LYS A 134 -14.64 11.41 -19.65
CA LYS A 134 -15.41 11.58 -20.89
C LYS A 134 -15.95 10.26 -21.44
N GLY A 135 -15.33 9.12 -21.11
CA GLY A 135 -15.75 7.80 -21.55
C GLY A 135 -15.93 7.72 -23.07
N ALA A 136 -17.08 7.21 -23.51
CA ALA A 136 -17.40 7.09 -24.95
C ALA A 136 -17.54 8.44 -25.68
N LYS A 137 -17.62 9.57 -24.97
CA LYS A 137 -17.67 10.92 -25.58
C LYS A 137 -16.27 11.45 -25.96
N LEU A 138 -15.19 10.77 -25.57
CA LEU A 138 -13.83 11.14 -25.94
C LEU A 138 -13.63 10.95 -27.45
N SER A 139 -13.32 12.03 -28.18
CA SER A 139 -13.12 11.94 -29.64
C SER A 139 -11.90 11.11 -29.98
N ALA A 140 -11.84 10.56 -31.21
CA ALA A 140 -10.70 9.78 -31.67
C ALA A 140 -9.37 10.59 -31.61
N THR A 141 -9.42 11.89 -31.94
CA THR A 141 -8.27 12.79 -31.88
C THR A 141 -7.78 13.00 -30.44
N GLU A 142 -8.70 13.24 -29.49
CA GLU A 142 -8.33 13.36 -28.07
C GLU A 142 -7.78 12.03 -27.53
N LYS A 143 -8.41 10.91 -27.89
CA LYS A 143 -7.95 9.58 -27.48
C LYS A 143 -6.53 9.29 -27.97
N ALA A 144 -6.21 9.64 -29.22
CA ALA A 144 -4.86 9.50 -29.77
C ALA A 144 -3.86 10.42 -29.04
N ALA A 145 -4.23 11.66 -28.72
CA ALA A 145 -3.39 12.57 -27.96
C ALA A 145 -3.08 12.04 -26.55
N VAL A 146 -4.07 11.46 -25.87
CA VAL A 146 -3.89 10.83 -24.56
C VAL A 146 -3.00 9.59 -24.67
N ALA A 147 -3.20 8.73 -25.68
CA ALA A 147 -2.32 7.58 -25.91
C ALA A 147 -0.85 7.99 -26.10
N LYS A 148 -0.59 9.08 -26.82
CA LYS A 148 0.75 9.63 -27.01
C LYS A 148 1.37 10.11 -25.68
N ARG A 149 0.61 10.81 -24.84
CA ARG A 149 1.07 11.26 -23.51
C ARG A 149 1.30 10.08 -22.57
N LEU A 150 0.40 9.09 -22.56
CA LEU A 150 0.61 7.86 -21.79
C LEU A 150 1.85 7.10 -22.28
N SER A 151 2.12 7.04 -23.57
CA SER A 151 3.34 6.43 -24.12
C SER A 151 4.61 7.13 -23.62
N TYR A 152 4.59 8.46 -23.55
CA TYR A 152 5.68 9.26 -22.99
C TYR A 152 5.94 8.94 -21.51
N PHE A 153 4.90 8.74 -20.69
CA PHE A 153 5.06 8.42 -19.27
C PHE A 153 5.41 6.95 -19.03
N THR A 154 4.78 6.02 -19.75
CA THR A 154 4.81 4.59 -19.42
C THR A 154 5.82 3.79 -20.24
N GLY A 155 6.33 4.34 -21.35
CA GLY A 155 7.17 3.61 -22.31
C GLY A 155 6.41 2.57 -23.14
N LEU A 156 5.10 2.38 -22.91
CA LEU A 156 4.28 1.48 -23.70
C LEU A 156 3.99 2.07 -25.08
N SER A 157 3.77 1.20 -26.08
CA SER A 157 3.42 1.66 -27.42
C SER A 157 2.03 2.30 -27.47
N GLU A 158 1.86 3.31 -28.32
CA GLU A 158 0.55 3.95 -28.55
C GLU A 158 -0.52 2.94 -29.01
N ASP A 159 -0.13 1.96 -29.84
CA ASP A 159 -1.01 0.88 -30.29
C ASP A 159 -1.53 0.02 -29.12
N TYR A 160 -0.64 -0.37 -28.20
CA TYR A 160 -1.03 -1.10 -26.99
C TYR A 160 -2.00 -0.27 -26.13
N LEU A 161 -1.70 1.01 -25.92
CA LEU A 161 -2.52 1.92 -25.13
C LEU A 161 -3.91 2.15 -25.74
N LEU A 162 -4.00 2.22 -27.07
CA LEU A 162 -5.27 2.33 -27.78
C LEU A 162 -6.11 1.06 -27.66
N LYS A 163 -5.49 -0.12 -27.76
CA LYS A 163 -6.12 -1.43 -27.54
C LYS A 163 -6.62 -1.60 -26.11
N ALA A 164 -5.85 -1.13 -25.12
CA ALA A 164 -6.24 -1.07 -23.73
C ALA A 164 -7.31 0.01 -23.43
N ASN A 165 -7.80 0.74 -24.45
CA ASN A 165 -8.72 1.86 -24.29
C ASN A 165 -8.25 2.87 -23.22
N LEU A 166 -6.95 3.16 -23.23
CA LEU A 166 -6.24 4.04 -22.30
C LEU A 166 -6.20 3.54 -20.85
N ARG A 167 -6.61 2.29 -20.57
CA ARG A 167 -6.74 1.70 -19.23
C ARG A 167 -5.85 0.46 -19.12
N VAL A 168 -4.61 0.66 -18.67
CA VAL A 168 -3.65 -0.43 -18.48
C VAL A 168 -3.64 -0.85 -17.01
N THR A 169 -4.02 -2.09 -16.75
CA THR A 169 -3.95 -2.67 -15.40
C THR A 169 -2.50 -2.94 -14.99
N LEU A 170 -2.27 -3.15 -13.68
CA LEU A 170 -0.94 -3.45 -13.16
C LEU A 170 -0.29 -4.66 -13.83
N GLY A 171 -1.02 -5.78 -13.92
CA GLY A 171 -0.50 -7.01 -14.52
C GLY A 171 -0.07 -6.79 -15.98
N GLN A 172 -0.87 -6.04 -16.73
CA GLN A 172 -0.60 -5.70 -18.12
C GLN A 172 0.65 -4.82 -18.25
N PHE A 173 0.80 -3.79 -17.42
CA PHE A 173 1.98 -2.92 -17.41
C PHE A 173 3.26 -3.71 -17.10
N ASN A 174 3.25 -4.52 -16.04
CA ASN A 174 4.43 -5.27 -15.57
C ASN A 174 4.98 -6.25 -16.63
N VAL A 175 4.10 -6.78 -17.47
CA VAL A 175 4.52 -7.65 -18.58
C VAL A 175 4.89 -6.81 -19.79
N GLU A 176 4.03 -5.88 -20.23
CA GLU A 176 4.23 -5.16 -21.49
C GLU A 176 5.51 -4.33 -21.49
N LEU A 177 5.83 -3.65 -20.38
CA LEU A 177 7.04 -2.84 -20.24
C LEU A 177 8.32 -3.65 -20.54
N MET A 178 8.31 -4.93 -20.16
CA MET A 178 9.48 -5.80 -20.14
C MET A 178 9.43 -6.92 -21.20
N ARG A 179 8.32 -7.02 -21.95
CA ARG A 179 8.03 -8.13 -22.87
C ARG A 179 9.12 -8.34 -23.91
N SER A 180 9.63 -7.26 -24.50
CA SER A 180 10.69 -7.32 -25.53
C SER A 180 12.02 -7.89 -25.01
N ARG A 181 12.22 -7.90 -23.68
CA ARG A 181 13.40 -8.44 -23.01
C ARG A 181 13.21 -9.89 -22.51
N GLY A 182 12.03 -10.48 -22.70
CA GLY A 182 11.72 -11.81 -22.13
C GLY A 182 11.50 -11.79 -20.62
N LEU A 183 11.19 -10.63 -20.04
CA LEU A 183 11.10 -10.41 -18.60
C LEU A 183 9.72 -9.87 -18.19
N THR A 184 9.49 -9.84 -16.89
CA THR A 184 8.42 -9.10 -16.22
C THR A 184 8.99 -8.36 -15.00
N SER A 185 8.40 -7.23 -14.61
CA SER A 185 8.75 -6.51 -13.37
C SER A 185 7.91 -6.95 -12.17
N GLY A 186 8.38 -6.68 -10.96
CA GLY A 186 7.67 -6.96 -9.71
C GLY A 186 6.49 -6.05 -9.41
N ARG A 187 5.53 -6.55 -8.63
CA ARG A 187 4.44 -5.78 -8.04
C ARG A 187 4.87 -5.20 -6.69
N ILE A 188 5.57 -5.96 -5.86
CA ILE A 188 6.03 -5.50 -4.54
C ILE A 188 7.17 -4.47 -4.73
N ASP A 189 8.19 -4.80 -5.51
CA ASP A 189 9.22 -3.87 -5.95
C ASP A 189 9.48 -4.05 -7.44
N ALA A 190 9.03 -3.07 -8.23
CA ALA A 190 9.10 -3.14 -9.68
C ALA A 190 10.53 -3.03 -10.23
N ARG A 191 11.54 -2.76 -9.40
CA ARG A 191 12.95 -2.82 -9.81
C ARG A 191 13.42 -4.25 -10.02
N PHE A 192 12.86 -5.20 -9.28
CA PHE A 192 13.11 -6.61 -9.51
C PHE A 192 12.48 -7.06 -10.82
N THR A 193 13.22 -7.89 -11.55
CA THR A 193 12.76 -8.47 -12.82
C THR A 193 12.94 -9.97 -12.79
N GLY A 194 12.06 -10.68 -13.49
CA GLY A 194 12.08 -12.13 -13.58
C GLY A 194 11.74 -12.60 -14.99
N TYR A 195 12.21 -13.79 -15.35
CA TYR A 195 11.89 -14.40 -16.64
C TYR A 195 10.41 -14.76 -16.74
N THR A 196 9.82 -14.53 -17.92
CA THR A 196 8.48 -15.03 -18.25
C THR A 196 8.59 -16.18 -19.26
N ARG A 197 7.84 -17.26 -19.04
CA ARG A 197 7.76 -18.36 -20.02
C ARG A 197 6.77 -18.07 -21.15
N ASN A 198 5.81 -17.17 -20.92
CA ASN A 198 4.78 -16.83 -21.89
C ASN A 198 4.84 -15.35 -22.25
N LEU A 199 5.49 -15.05 -23.38
CA LEU A 199 5.57 -13.70 -23.95
C LEU A 199 4.24 -13.16 -24.47
N LEU A 200 3.16 -13.94 -24.46
CA LEU A 200 1.80 -13.50 -24.82
C LEU A 200 0.90 -13.30 -23.59
N SER A 201 1.39 -13.55 -22.38
CA SER A 201 0.59 -13.35 -21.17
C SER A 201 0.24 -11.86 -20.97
N GLU A 202 -0.93 -11.60 -20.39
CA GLU A 202 -1.31 -10.27 -19.90
C GLU A 202 -0.92 -10.06 -18.43
N SER A 203 -0.45 -11.09 -17.75
CA SER A 203 -0.03 -11.03 -16.35
C SER A 203 1.27 -11.79 -16.09
N ALA A 204 2.03 -11.32 -15.12
CA ALA A 204 3.22 -12.00 -14.63
C ALA A 204 2.86 -13.37 -14.05
N GLN A 205 3.72 -14.37 -14.27
CA GLN A 205 3.52 -15.73 -13.72
C GLN A 205 3.80 -15.80 -12.21
N GLY A 206 4.48 -14.79 -11.68
CA GLY A 206 4.81 -14.62 -10.27
C GLY A 206 5.52 -13.28 -10.07
N ASP A 207 5.62 -12.83 -8.82
CA ASP A 207 6.38 -11.64 -8.48
C ASP A 207 7.88 -11.98 -8.37
N PRO A 208 8.79 -11.34 -9.13
CA PRO A 208 10.23 -11.59 -9.08
C PRO A 208 10.90 -11.24 -7.75
N GLU A 209 10.33 -10.36 -6.92
CA GLU A 209 10.92 -10.02 -5.62
C GLU A 209 10.84 -11.21 -4.65
N GLY A 210 9.70 -11.89 -4.60
CA GLY A 210 9.46 -13.03 -3.70
C GLY A 210 10.60 -14.07 -3.68
N PRO A 211 11.00 -14.66 -4.82
CA PRO A 211 12.13 -15.58 -4.87
C PRO A 211 13.49 -14.90 -4.64
N ALA A 212 13.63 -13.60 -4.92
CA ALA A 212 14.89 -12.88 -4.75
C ALA A 212 15.24 -12.67 -3.27
N VAL A 213 14.25 -12.44 -2.41
CA VAL A 213 14.48 -12.16 -0.97
C VAL A 213 13.96 -13.25 -0.04
N GLY A 214 12.93 -14.02 -0.45
CA GLY A 214 12.18 -14.92 0.42
C GLY A 214 13.02 -16.02 1.07
N GLY A 215 14.06 -16.52 0.39
CA GLY A 215 14.96 -17.53 0.94
C GLY A 215 15.70 -17.02 2.19
N VAL A 216 16.16 -15.77 2.16
CA VAL A 216 16.89 -15.15 3.28
C VAL A 216 15.96 -14.89 4.46
N PHE A 217 14.77 -14.32 4.22
CA PHE A 217 13.78 -14.10 5.28
C PHE A 217 13.34 -15.41 5.94
N THR A 218 13.09 -16.46 5.15
CA THR A 218 12.70 -17.78 5.66
C THR A 218 13.80 -18.38 6.55
N ALA A 219 15.05 -18.30 6.11
CA ALA A 219 16.18 -18.79 6.89
C ALA A 219 16.33 -18.02 8.21
N LEU A 220 16.26 -16.68 8.16
CA LEU A 220 16.40 -15.81 9.32
C LEU A 220 15.32 -16.06 10.37
N ILE A 221 14.04 -16.16 9.99
CA ILE A 221 12.97 -16.38 10.98
C ILE A 221 13.04 -17.79 11.60
N ASN A 222 13.45 -18.80 10.83
CA ASN A 222 13.66 -20.14 11.39
C ASN A 222 14.84 -20.14 12.38
N ALA A 223 15.97 -19.53 12.01
CA ALA A 223 17.11 -19.39 12.90
C ALA A 223 16.72 -18.65 14.19
N TYR A 224 16.05 -17.51 14.09
CA TYR A 224 15.59 -16.75 15.26
C TYR A 224 14.65 -17.57 16.17
N ASN A 225 13.65 -18.25 15.58
CA ASN A 225 12.74 -19.09 16.34
C ASN A 225 13.47 -20.24 17.06
N HIS A 226 14.39 -20.91 16.38
CA HIS A 226 15.05 -22.11 16.88
C HIS A 226 16.18 -21.81 17.86
N ASP A 227 16.96 -20.76 17.58
CA ASP A 227 18.21 -20.46 18.27
C ASP A 227 18.03 -19.38 19.34
N GLU A 228 17.14 -18.40 19.15
CA GLU A 228 16.89 -17.37 20.18
C GLU A 228 15.66 -17.74 21.02
N LEU A 229 14.50 -17.95 20.39
CA LEU A 229 13.25 -18.24 21.11
C LEU A 229 13.13 -19.69 21.58
N LYS A 230 14.03 -20.59 21.13
CA LYS A 230 14.05 -22.03 21.45
C LYS A 230 12.71 -22.73 21.17
N PHE A 231 12.03 -22.35 20.08
CA PHE A 231 10.69 -22.79 19.73
C PHE A 231 10.64 -23.41 18.32
N GLY A 232 9.77 -24.40 18.11
CA GLY A 232 9.33 -24.78 16.76
C GLY A 232 10.31 -25.60 15.90
N LYS A 233 11.32 -26.26 16.49
CA LYS A 233 12.27 -27.10 15.74
C LYS A 233 11.62 -28.26 14.97
N ASP A 234 10.54 -28.84 15.51
CA ASP A 234 9.81 -29.94 14.88
C ASP A 234 8.57 -29.46 14.10
N ARG A 235 8.54 -28.18 13.70
CA ARG A 235 7.41 -27.58 12.99
C ARG A 235 7.86 -26.95 11.69
N VAL A 236 7.01 -27.04 10.68
CA VAL A 236 7.21 -26.31 9.42
C VAL A 236 6.78 -24.87 9.64
N TYR A 237 7.68 -23.92 9.37
CA TYR A 237 7.33 -22.52 9.30
C TYR A 237 6.69 -22.22 7.94
N HIS A 238 5.47 -21.70 7.95
CA HIS A 238 4.77 -21.29 6.75
C HIS A 238 4.83 -19.77 6.62
N ASN A 239 5.55 -19.27 5.62
CA ASN A 239 5.65 -17.82 5.33
C ASN A 239 4.33 -17.21 4.86
N SER A 240 3.40 -18.04 4.42
CA SER A 240 2.06 -17.64 4.02
C SER A 240 1.06 -18.74 4.36
N ALA A 241 -0.18 -18.35 4.56
CA ALA A 241 -1.31 -19.24 4.69
C ALA A 241 -2.39 -18.81 3.70
N SER A 242 -3.20 -19.75 3.21
CA SER A 242 -4.31 -19.50 2.28
C SER A 242 -5.51 -18.85 2.98
N VAL A 243 -5.26 -17.75 3.70
CA VAL A 243 -6.25 -17.03 4.50
C VAL A 243 -7.19 -16.22 3.61
N GLY A 244 -6.70 -15.69 2.49
CA GLY A 244 -7.45 -14.74 1.65
C GLY A 244 -8.80 -15.25 1.12
N GLY A 245 -8.93 -16.56 0.84
CA GLY A 245 -10.20 -17.15 0.38
C GLY A 245 -11.27 -17.28 1.47
N ASN A 246 -10.83 -17.28 2.74
CA ASN A 246 -11.71 -17.41 3.91
C ASN A 246 -11.76 -16.12 4.75
N TRP A 247 -11.08 -15.06 4.31
CA TRP A 247 -11.02 -13.80 5.04
C TRP A 247 -12.35 -13.05 4.93
N ASN A 248 -12.94 -12.70 6.07
CA ASN A 248 -14.12 -11.86 6.11
C ASN A 248 -13.74 -10.39 5.81
N TRP A 249 -13.92 -9.98 4.55
CA TRP A 249 -13.69 -8.62 4.08
C TRP A 249 -14.79 -7.63 4.47
N ARG A 250 -15.82 -8.05 5.22
CA ARG A 250 -16.86 -7.13 5.70
C ARG A 250 -16.29 -6.33 6.86
N ARG A 251 -16.38 -5.00 6.76
CA ARG A 251 -16.08 -4.07 7.85
C ARG A 251 -17.39 -3.52 8.39
N GLY A 252 -17.64 -3.67 9.69
CA GLY A 252 -18.73 -2.97 10.37
C GLY A 252 -18.46 -1.46 10.36
N ALA A 253 -19.46 -0.64 10.09
CA ALA A 253 -19.24 0.80 10.03
C ALA A 253 -18.82 1.38 11.41
N PRO A 254 -17.94 2.40 11.44
CA PRO A 254 -17.65 3.12 12.69
C PRO A 254 -18.95 3.69 13.28
N GLY A 255 -19.29 3.31 14.52
CA GLY A 255 -20.51 3.76 15.20
C GLY A 255 -21.71 2.81 15.16
N GLY A 256 -21.56 1.58 14.64
CA GLY A 256 -22.60 0.55 14.69
C GLY A 256 -23.26 0.26 13.34
N PRO A 257 -24.37 -0.50 13.31
CA PRO A 257 -24.96 -1.11 12.09
C PRO A 257 -25.55 -0.14 11.03
N GLY A 258 -25.16 1.14 11.01
CA GLY A 258 -25.77 2.17 10.14
C GLY A 258 -24.83 3.14 9.45
N GLY A 259 -23.51 3.04 9.60
CA GLY A 259 -22.55 3.98 8.98
C GLY A 259 -22.05 3.59 7.58
N GLY A 260 -22.48 2.43 7.05
CA GLY A 260 -22.20 1.99 5.69
C GLY A 260 -23.52 1.87 4.95
N GLY A 261 -23.56 2.23 3.66
CA GLY A 261 -24.76 2.09 2.85
C GLY A 261 -25.33 0.66 2.89
N PHE A 262 -26.59 0.50 2.49
CA PHE A 262 -27.28 -0.80 2.45
C PHE A 262 -26.52 -1.89 1.67
N PHE A 263 -25.69 -1.48 0.71
CA PHE A 263 -24.86 -2.36 -0.12
C PHE A 263 -23.41 -2.39 0.38
N PRO A 264 -22.74 -3.56 0.32
CA PRO A 264 -21.33 -3.65 0.66
C PRO A 264 -20.50 -2.83 -0.33
N GLY A 265 -19.66 -1.94 0.20
CA GLY A 265 -18.61 -1.27 -0.57
C GLY A 265 -17.29 -2.04 -0.54
N ALA A 266 -16.27 -1.52 -1.23
CA ALA A 266 -14.91 -2.01 -1.06
C ALA A 266 -14.45 -1.80 0.39
N PRO A 267 -13.63 -2.72 0.95
CA PRO A 267 -13.12 -2.55 2.31
C PRO A 267 -12.32 -1.26 2.47
N ASN A 268 -12.62 -0.49 3.52
CA ASN A 268 -12.06 0.82 3.76
C ASN A 268 -11.93 1.11 5.27
N THR A 269 -10.79 1.67 5.68
CA THR A 269 -10.45 2.05 7.07
C THR A 269 -10.04 3.53 7.21
N GLN A 270 -10.28 4.36 6.18
CA GLN A 270 -10.02 5.80 6.23
C GLN A 270 -10.80 6.47 7.37
N ASN A 271 -12.09 6.13 7.51
CA ASN A 271 -12.93 6.67 8.56
C ASN A 271 -12.47 6.25 9.96
N ASP A 272 -11.88 5.06 10.09
CA ASP A 272 -11.28 4.63 11.35
C ASP A 272 -10.11 5.53 11.73
N LEU A 273 -9.17 5.77 10.81
CA LEU A 273 -8.04 6.66 11.07
C LEU A 273 -8.50 8.09 11.36
N ALA A 274 -9.45 8.62 10.57
CA ALA A 274 -9.99 9.95 10.78
C ALA A 274 -10.64 10.08 12.17
N GLN A 275 -11.44 9.08 12.57
CA GLN A 275 -12.05 9.04 13.90
C GLN A 275 -10.99 8.94 15.01
N ALA A 276 -9.94 8.14 14.83
CA ALA A 276 -8.85 8.04 15.78
C ALA A 276 -8.15 9.40 15.98
N MET A 277 -7.91 10.15 14.92
CA MET A 277 -7.31 11.49 15.00
C MET A 277 -8.25 12.54 15.62
N ILE A 278 -9.57 12.42 15.39
CA ILE A 278 -10.56 13.29 16.04
C ILE A 278 -10.64 13.01 17.54
N THR A 279 -10.68 11.73 17.93
CA THR A 279 -10.72 11.31 19.34
C THR A 279 -9.43 11.69 20.08
N ASN A 280 -8.29 11.66 19.39
CA ASN A 280 -7.00 12.04 19.93
C ASN A 280 -6.31 13.08 19.03
N PRO A 281 -6.59 14.39 19.23
CA PRO A 281 -6.03 15.47 18.43
C PRO A 281 -4.50 15.58 18.43
N ARG A 282 -3.81 14.86 19.34
CA ARG A 282 -2.34 14.79 19.43
C ARG A 282 -1.75 13.57 18.71
N LEU A 283 -2.58 12.68 18.17
CA LEU A 283 -2.11 11.52 17.40
C LEU A 283 -1.34 11.98 16.17
N LEU A 284 -0.08 11.54 16.06
CA LEU A 284 0.74 11.77 14.87
C LEU A 284 0.67 10.57 13.93
N VAL A 285 0.62 10.83 12.63
CA VAL A 285 0.64 9.78 11.61
C VAL A 285 1.83 10.01 10.69
N GLN A 286 2.58 8.95 10.43
CA GLN A 286 3.66 8.94 9.45
C GLN A 286 3.43 7.86 8.42
N VAL A 287 3.67 8.19 7.16
CA VAL A 287 3.44 7.30 6.03
C VAL A 287 4.71 7.24 5.19
N GLU A 288 5.18 6.04 4.92
CA GLU A 288 6.43 5.77 4.22
C GLU A 288 6.12 5.15 2.87
N ASN A 289 6.54 5.77 1.77
CA ASN A 289 6.15 5.37 0.41
C ASN A 289 7.35 5.05 -0.50
N GLY A 290 7.33 3.91 -1.17
CA GLY A 290 8.27 3.59 -2.24
C GLY A 290 7.82 4.13 -3.60
N TYR A 291 8.72 4.74 -4.38
CA TYR A 291 8.40 5.16 -5.76
C TYR A 291 8.11 3.99 -6.71
N TYR A 292 8.70 2.82 -6.45
CA TYR A 292 8.57 1.61 -7.28
C TYR A 292 7.65 0.56 -6.65
N ASP A 293 6.94 0.93 -5.59
CA ASP A 293 5.90 0.12 -4.99
C ASP A 293 4.66 0.15 -5.87
N MET A 294 4.36 -0.99 -6.50
CA MET A 294 3.19 -1.14 -7.35
C MET A 294 2.07 -1.90 -6.64
N ALA A 295 2.31 -2.40 -5.43
CA ALA A 295 1.30 -3.03 -4.60
C ALA A 295 0.42 -1.97 -3.92
N THR A 296 1.04 -0.87 -3.49
CA THR A 296 0.40 0.33 -2.94
C THR A 296 1.08 1.57 -3.55
N PRO A 297 0.71 1.97 -4.79
CA PRO A 297 1.33 3.11 -5.45
C PRO A 297 1.15 4.38 -4.64
N PHE A 298 2.25 5.11 -4.45
CA PHE A 298 2.29 6.29 -3.58
C PHE A 298 1.21 7.32 -3.89
N PHE A 299 0.76 7.44 -5.14
CA PHE A 299 -0.25 8.43 -5.53
C PHE A 299 -1.66 8.06 -5.04
N ALA A 300 -1.97 6.76 -4.96
CA ALA A 300 -3.18 6.29 -4.27
C ALA A 300 -3.13 6.65 -2.78
N THR A 301 -1.95 6.49 -2.16
CA THR A 301 -1.72 6.85 -0.76
C THR A 301 -1.88 8.36 -0.54
N GLU A 302 -1.26 9.20 -1.36
CA GLU A 302 -1.45 10.66 -1.33
C GLU A 302 -2.94 11.05 -1.43
N PHE A 303 -3.68 10.44 -2.36
CA PHE A 303 -5.13 10.62 -2.47
C PHE A 303 -5.85 10.24 -1.17
N THR A 304 -5.59 9.04 -0.64
CA THR A 304 -6.18 8.56 0.62
C THR A 304 -6.00 9.56 1.77
N PHE A 305 -4.78 10.06 1.99
CA PHE A 305 -4.46 10.91 3.13
C PHE A 305 -4.91 12.36 2.96
N THR A 306 -5.03 12.85 1.73
CA THR A 306 -5.59 14.19 1.46
C THR A 306 -7.12 14.22 1.49
N HIS A 307 -7.78 13.05 1.41
CA HIS A 307 -9.24 12.90 1.37
C HIS A 307 -9.84 12.30 2.66
N LEU A 308 -9.13 12.40 3.80
CA LEU A 308 -9.66 11.94 5.10
C LEU A 308 -10.77 12.86 5.66
N GLY A 309 -10.95 14.06 5.10
CA GLY A 309 -11.96 15.02 5.58
C GLY A 309 -11.63 15.61 6.96
N LEU A 310 -10.36 15.61 7.36
CA LEU A 310 -9.92 16.14 8.64
C LEU A 310 -9.93 17.68 8.67
N PRO A 311 -10.19 18.30 9.83
CA PRO A 311 -9.85 19.71 10.05
C PRO A 311 -8.36 19.97 9.78
N ALA A 312 -8.02 21.16 9.29
CA ALA A 312 -6.64 21.52 8.92
C ALA A 312 -5.63 21.30 10.07
N ASP A 313 -6.05 21.56 11.32
CA ASP A 313 -5.24 21.35 12.50
C ASP A 313 -4.94 19.88 12.82
N LEU A 314 -5.76 18.94 12.35
CA LEU A 314 -5.46 17.52 12.45
C LEU A 314 -4.72 17.02 11.21
N GLN A 315 -5.03 17.57 10.03
CA GLN A 315 -4.37 17.22 8.78
C GLN A 315 -2.85 17.44 8.85
N LYS A 316 -2.39 18.48 9.55
CA LYS A 316 -0.95 18.77 9.75
C LYS A 316 -0.20 17.72 10.58
N ASN A 317 -0.89 16.83 11.29
CA ASN A 317 -0.27 15.75 12.07
C ASN A 317 0.15 14.56 11.19
N ILE A 318 -0.19 14.58 9.91
CA ILE A 318 0.14 13.54 8.94
C ILE A 318 1.38 13.96 8.13
N LYS A 319 2.41 13.12 8.13
CA LYS A 319 3.62 13.31 7.32
C LYS A 319 3.80 12.13 6.35
N LEU A 320 4.02 12.43 5.06
CA LEU A 320 4.39 11.45 4.05
C LEU A 320 5.88 11.61 3.74
N ASN A 321 6.65 10.52 3.74
CA ASN A 321 8.00 10.46 3.19
C ASN A 321 8.06 9.51 1.99
N TYR A 322 9.08 9.68 1.15
CA TYR A 322 9.24 8.97 -0.11
C TYR A 322 10.67 8.42 -0.23
N TYR A 323 10.78 7.23 -0.83
CA TYR A 323 12.02 6.45 -0.91
C TYR A 323 12.25 5.96 -2.33
N ASP A 324 13.53 5.83 -2.72
CA ASP A 324 13.93 5.29 -4.03
C ASP A 324 13.85 3.74 -4.07
N ALA A 325 12.80 3.19 -3.45
CA ALA A 325 12.61 1.76 -3.24
C ALA A 325 11.18 1.29 -3.60
N GLY A 326 10.95 -0.02 -3.54
CA GLY A 326 9.62 -0.63 -3.63
C GLY A 326 8.89 -0.68 -2.29
N HIS A 327 8.06 -1.71 -2.10
CA HIS A 327 7.19 -1.87 -0.92
C HIS A 327 7.96 -1.99 0.42
N MET A 328 9.14 -2.60 0.37
CA MET A 328 9.98 -2.85 1.54
C MET A 328 11.23 -1.97 1.44
N MET A 329 11.11 -0.70 1.82
CA MET A 329 12.17 0.31 1.63
C MET A 329 13.50 -0.06 2.32
N TYR A 330 13.42 -0.89 3.37
CA TYR A 330 14.58 -1.40 4.10
C TYR A 330 15.40 -2.45 3.34
N LEU A 331 14.97 -2.91 2.15
CA LEU A 331 15.78 -3.77 1.28
C LEU A 331 16.90 -3.00 0.55
N GLN A 332 16.83 -1.67 0.52
CA GLN A 332 17.88 -0.81 0.00
C GLN A 332 18.61 -0.13 1.15
N ASP A 333 19.94 -0.21 1.19
CA ASP A 333 20.71 0.25 2.34
C ASP A 333 20.56 1.75 2.65
N SER A 334 20.53 2.61 1.62
CA SER A 334 20.30 4.05 1.80
C SER A 334 18.95 4.32 2.43
N ASP A 335 17.90 3.68 1.91
CA ASP A 335 16.52 3.91 2.32
C ASP A 335 16.20 3.23 3.65
N ARG A 336 16.90 2.14 4.01
CA ARG A 336 16.89 1.56 5.35
C ARG A 336 17.38 2.53 6.41
N VAL A 337 18.48 3.25 6.14
CA VAL A 337 19.01 4.28 7.05
C VAL A 337 18.06 5.47 7.14
N SER A 338 17.54 5.94 6.01
CA SER A 338 16.56 7.03 5.98
C SER A 338 15.28 6.67 6.73
N LEU A 339 14.74 5.46 6.52
CA LEU A 339 13.55 4.95 7.21
C LEU A 339 13.77 4.89 8.71
N HIS A 340 14.91 4.34 9.15
CA HIS A 340 15.28 4.32 10.57
C HIS A 340 15.25 5.74 11.17
N ASN A 341 15.91 6.69 10.53
CA ASN A 341 16.01 8.06 11.04
C ASN A 341 14.64 8.75 11.09
N HIS A 342 13.84 8.60 10.03
CA HIS A 342 12.49 9.15 9.97
C HIS A 342 11.56 8.59 11.05
N VAL A 343 11.64 7.27 11.33
CA VAL A 343 10.84 6.65 12.39
C VAL A 343 11.33 7.07 13.79
N ALA A 344 12.64 7.17 13.99
CA ALA A 344 13.21 7.66 15.25
C ALA A 344 12.77 9.10 15.54
N GLU A 345 12.91 10.00 14.57
CA GLU A 345 12.46 11.41 14.67
C GLU A 345 10.96 11.52 14.97
N PHE A 346 10.15 10.63 14.39
CA PHE A 346 8.72 10.60 14.64
C PHE A 346 8.37 10.16 16.05
N ILE A 347 9.02 9.11 16.56
CA ILE A 347 8.85 8.67 17.95
C ILE A 347 9.25 9.82 18.89
N ASP A 348 10.39 10.48 18.65
CA ASP A 348 10.82 11.63 19.44
C ASP A 348 9.81 12.78 19.40
N ARG A 349 9.25 13.09 18.23
CA ARG A 349 8.26 14.17 18.09
C ARG A 349 6.94 13.83 18.78
N ALA A 350 6.51 12.56 18.73
CA ALA A 350 5.25 12.09 19.31
C ALA A 350 5.31 11.83 20.83
N THR A 351 6.51 11.83 21.41
CA THR A 351 6.75 11.62 22.85
C THR A 351 7.16 12.89 23.59
N LYS A 352 7.38 14.00 22.89
CA LYS A 352 7.61 15.30 23.51
C LYS A 352 6.36 15.76 24.30
N PRO A 353 6.54 16.31 25.52
CA PRO A 353 5.44 16.74 26.39
C PRO A 353 4.45 17.74 25.77
#